data_AF-A0A6G9YX93-F1
#
_entry.id   AF-A0A6G9YX93-F1
#
_cell.length_a   1.000
_cell.length_b   1.000
_cell.length_c   1.000
_cell.angle_alpha   90.00
_cell.angle_beta   90.00
_cell.angle_gamma   90.00
#
_symmetry.space_group_name_H-M   'P 1'
#
loop_
_entity.id
_entity.type
_entity.pdbx_description
1 polymer ?
#
loop_
_entity_poly.entity_id
_entity_poly.type
_entity_poly.pdbx_seq_one_letter_code
_entity_poly.pdbx_strand_id
1 'polypeptide(L)'
;MQRTEFHSWAKTADHVVMTEMLRTWLGIGDVTMTVRRDGYEVEYRDDTIELYATQGANPSEAPSFFLLEGHIDEAPEVALGRLEALARLFRERAITFDIDYVEVDADGNLLGEEKTLD
;
A
#
# COMPACT_ATOMS: atom_id res chain seq x y z
N MET A 1 9.46 9.62 16.99
CA MET A 1 8.33 10.01 16.13
C MET A 1 7.44 8.79 16.05
N GLN A 2 6.14 8.95 16.25
CA GLN A 2 5.18 7.86 16.06
C GLN A 2 4.84 7.78 14.57
N ARG A 3 4.68 6.58 14.03
CA ARG A 3 4.24 6.35 12.65
C ARG A 3 3.30 5.17 12.56
N THR A 4 2.55 5.07 11.47
CA THR A 4 1.72 3.90 11.16
C THR A 4 2.40 3.08 10.08
N GLU A 5 2.84 1.87 10.43
CA GLU A 5 3.33 0.89 9.45
C GLU A 5 2.14 0.15 8.84
N PHE A 6 2.22 -0.18 7.55
CA PHE A 6 1.17 -0.91 6.85
C PHE A 6 1.75 -1.94 5.88
N HIS A 7 0.99 -3.02 5.70
CA HIS A 7 1.21 -4.06 4.71
C HIS A 7 -0.13 -4.40 4.06
N SER A 8 -0.16 -4.61 2.75
CA SER A 8 -1.38 -4.89 2.02
C SER A 8 -1.09 -5.83 0.86
N TRP A 9 -1.99 -6.77 0.59
CA TRP A 9 -2.07 -7.38 -0.73
C TRP A 9 -3.33 -6.93 -1.48
N ALA A 10 -3.22 -6.85 -2.81
CA ALA A 10 -4.31 -6.51 -3.69
C ALA A 10 -4.31 -7.44 -4.91
N LYS A 11 -5.42 -8.15 -5.13
CA LYS A 11 -5.55 -9.18 -6.18
C LYS A 11 -5.83 -8.57 -7.55
N THR A 12 -4.78 -8.04 -8.17
CA THR A 12 -4.78 -7.58 -9.57
C THR A 12 -3.42 -7.83 -10.22
N ALA A 13 -3.43 -8.30 -11.48
CA ALA A 13 -2.24 -8.38 -12.32
C ALA A 13 -2.02 -7.13 -13.17
N ASP A 14 -2.99 -6.20 -13.14
CA ASP A 14 -2.98 -5.01 -13.98
C ASP A 14 -2.19 -3.89 -13.31
N HIS A 15 -0.95 -3.71 -13.76
CA HIS A 15 -0.06 -2.67 -13.28
C HIS A 15 -0.53 -1.25 -13.66
N VAL A 16 -1.34 -1.09 -14.71
CA VAL A 16 -1.90 0.21 -15.10
C VAL A 16 -2.94 0.62 -14.07
N VAL A 17 -3.86 -0.31 -13.74
CA VAL A 17 -4.85 -0.11 -12.68
C VAL A 17 -4.17 0.20 -11.34
N MET A 18 -3.13 -0.55 -10.97
CA MET A 18 -2.37 -0.28 -9.74
C MET A 18 -1.70 1.10 -9.76
N THR A 19 -1.06 1.48 -10.87
CA THR A 19 -0.44 2.80 -11.01
C THR A 19 -1.45 3.94 -10.85
N GLU A 20 -2.63 3.84 -11.46
CA GLU A 20 -3.69 4.84 -11.35
C GLU A 20 -4.25 4.94 -9.92
N MET A 21 -4.38 3.81 -9.22
CA MET A 21 -4.78 3.80 -7.81
C MET A 21 -3.77 4.53 -6.94
N LEU A 22 -2.49 4.22 -7.10
CA LEU A 22 -1.43 4.86 -6.32
C LEU A 22 -1.37 6.36 -6.57
N ARG A 23 -1.49 6.81 -7.83
CA ARG A 23 -1.61 8.24 -8.16
C ARG A 23 -2.79 8.90 -7.46
N THR A 24 -3.95 8.23 -7.47
CA THR A 24 -5.16 8.74 -6.82
C THR A 24 -5.00 8.82 -5.30
N TRP A 25 -4.44 7.78 -4.69
CA TRP A 25 -4.26 7.67 -3.24
C TRP A 25 -3.23 8.66 -2.71
N LEU A 26 -2.09 8.78 -3.40
CA LEU A 26 -1.01 9.70 -3.04
C LEU A 26 -1.31 11.15 -3.44
N GLY A 27 -2.34 11.39 -4.29
CA GLY A 27 -2.69 12.72 -4.76
C GLY A 27 -1.65 13.34 -5.70
N ILE A 28 -0.88 12.52 -6.40
CA ILE A 28 0.24 12.94 -7.27
C ILE A 28 0.10 12.41 -8.69
N GLY A 29 0.61 13.17 -9.66
CA GLY A 29 0.57 12.79 -11.07
C GLY A 29 1.73 11.89 -11.52
N ASP A 30 2.86 11.89 -10.80
CA ASP A 30 4.11 11.28 -11.24
C ASP A 30 4.50 10.04 -10.42
N VAL A 31 3.64 9.02 -10.49
CA VAL A 31 3.97 7.66 -10.04
C VAL A 31 4.02 6.80 -11.28
N THR A 32 5.14 6.12 -11.52
CA THR A 32 5.27 5.19 -12.65
C THR A 32 5.91 3.91 -12.17
N MET A 33 5.21 2.79 -12.37
CA MET A 33 5.78 1.48 -12.10
C MET A 33 6.90 1.15 -13.10
N THR A 34 8.02 0.68 -12.58
CA THR A 34 9.17 0.21 -13.35
C THR A 34 9.04 -1.27 -13.64
N VAL A 35 9.35 -1.69 -14.87
CA VAL A 35 9.40 -3.10 -15.26
C VAL A 35 10.68 -3.73 -14.71
N ARG A 36 10.53 -4.86 -14.00
CA ARG A 36 11.61 -5.74 -13.56
C ARG A 36 11.51 -7.10 -14.23
N ARG A 37 12.49 -7.97 -13.95
CA ARG A 37 12.59 -9.31 -14.55
C ARG A 37 11.36 -10.17 -14.24
N ASP A 38 10.75 -9.97 -13.07
CA ASP A 38 9.68 -10.81 -12.54
C ASP A 38 8.38 -10.04 -12.20
N GLY A 39 8.22 -8.81 -12.71
CA GLY A 39 6.99 -8.03 -12.48
C GLY A 39 7.19 -6.52 -12.58
N TYR A 40 6.32 -5.79 -11.89
CA TYR A 40 6.33 -4.34 -11.79
C TYR A 40 6.62 -3.92 -10.35
N GLU A 41 7.35 -2.82 -10.17
CA GLU A 41 7.57 -2.23 -8.85
C GLU A 41 7.49 -0.71 -8.89
N VAL A 42 7.24 -0.10 -7.73
CA VAL A 42 7.45 1.33 -7.52
C VAL A 42 7.86 1.58 -6.08
N GLU A 43 8.81 2.50 -5.91
CA GLU A 43 9.14 3.09 -4.61
C GLU A 43 8.71 4.56 -4.64
N TYR A 44 8.06 5.01 -3.58
CA TYR A 44 7.66 6.39 -3.39
C TYR A 44 8.00 6.83 -1.97
N ARG A 45 8.56 8.03 -1.82
CA ARG A 45 8.83 8.64 -0.51
C ARG A 45 8.66 10.14 -0.58
N ASP A 46 7.91 10.68 0.38
CA ASP A 46 7.89 12.10 0.70
C ASP A 46 8.06 12.31 2.22
N ASP A 47 7.79 13.52 2.71
CA ASP A 47 7.91 13.87 4.14
C ASP A 47 6.87 13.19 5.05
N THR A 48 5.84 12.58 4.47
CA THR A 48 4.66 12.01 5.17
C THR A 48 4.49 10.52 4.96
N ILE A 49 5.04 9.94 3.90
CA ILE A 49 4.85 8.53 3.57
C ILE A 49 6.06 7.94 2.88
N GLU A 50 6.34 6.70 3.22
CA GLU A 50 7.14 5.78 2.44
C GLU A 50 6.25 4.63 1.95
N LEU A 51 6.39 4.29 0.68
CA LEU A 51 5.66 3.21 0.03
C LEU A 51 6.60 2.43 -0.88
N TYR A 52 6.56 1.12 -0.74
CA TYR A 52 7.06 0.16 -1.69
C TYR A 52 5.90 -0.67 -2.21
N ALA A 53 5.74 -0.78 -3.52
CA ALA A 53 4.73 -1.62 -4.14
C ALA A 53 5.35 -2.54 -5.18
N THR A 54 5.10 -3.84 -5.08
CA THR A 54 5.65 -4.86 -6.00
C THR A 54 4.58 -5.81 -6.49
N GLN A 55 4.70 -6.23 -7.74
CA GLN A 55 3.90 -7.32 -8.25
C GLN A 55 4.45 -8.64 -7.73
N GLY A 56 3.66 -9.35 -6.94
CA GLY A 56 3.92 -10.72 -6.54
C GLY A 56 3.52 -11.70 -7.66
N ALA A 57 4.36 -12.71 -7.88
CA ALA A 57 4.02 -13.86 -8.72
C ALA A 57 3.65 -15.04 -7.81
N ASN A 58 2.39 -15.50 -7.85
CA ASN A 58 2.07 -16.86 -7.43
C ASN A 58 2.14 -17.76 -8.68
N PRO A 59 3.18 -18.62 -8.83
CA PRO A 59 3.32 -19.47 -10.01
C PRO A 59 2.18 -20.48 -10.18
N SER A 60 1.39 -20.75 -9.14
CA SER A 60 0.25 -21.67 -9.16
C SER A 60 -1.12 -21.01 -9.32
N GLU A 61 -1.24 -19.71 -9.07
CA GLU A 61 -2.55 -19.04 -9.02
C GLU A 61 -2.47 -17.69 -9.73
N ALA A 62 -2.82 -17.68 -11.01
CA ALA A 62 -3.35 -16.47 -11.60
C ALA A 62 -4.67 -16.12 -10.87
N PRO A 63 -4.88 -14.85 -10.47
CA PRO A 63 -4.15 -13.66 -10.87
C PRO A 63 -2.96 -13.32 -9.96
N SER A 64 -1.91 -12.75 -10.56
CA SER A 64 -0.88 -12.00 -9.84
C SER A 64 -1.51 -10.97 -8.90
N PHE A 65 -0.84 -10.69 -7.79
CA PHE A 65 -1.25 -9.70 -6.80
C PHE A 65 -0.18 -8.61 -6.71
N PHE A 66 -0.52 -7.48 -6.11
CA PHE A 66 0.48 -6.51 -5.67
C PHE A 66 0.60 -6.56 -4.15
N LEU A 67 1.83 -6.50 -3.66
CA LEU A 67 2.16 -6.22 -2.26
C LEU A 67 2.48 -4.74 -2.13
N LEU A 68 1.88 -4.08 -1.16
CA LEU A 68 2.18 -2.71 -0.79
C LEU A 68 2.65 -2.73 0.67
N GLU A 69 3.80 -2.12 0.94
CA GLU A 69 4.36 -2.02 2.28
C GLU A 69 4.96 -0.64 2.49
N GLY A 70 4.95 -0.16 3.73
CA GLY A 70 5.48 1.16 4.02
C GLY A 70 5.05 1.71 5.36
N HIS A 71 5.20 3.03 5.52
CA HIS A 71 4.79 3.72 6.72
C HIS A 71 4.30 5.14 6.42
N ILE A 72 3.40 5.64 7.26
CA ILE A 72 2.87 7.01 7.23
C ILE A 72 3.33 7.73 8.50
N ASP A 73 4.11 8.79 8.32
CA ASP A 73 4.69 9.65 9.36
C ASP A 73 3.74 10.81 9.72
N GLU A 74 2.46 10.51 9.92
CA GLU A 74 1.42 11.47 10.32
C GLU A 74 0.71 11.03 11.61
N ALA A 75 -0.18 11.89 12.13
CA ALA A 75 -1.00 11.52 13.28
C ALA A 75 -1.85 10.26 12.98
N PRO A 76 -2.06 9.35 13.95
CA PRO A 76 -2.73 8.07 13.71
C PRO A 76 -4.09 8.18 13.01
N GLU A 77 -4.90 9.18 13.36
CA GLU A 77 -6.20 9.44 12.73
C GLU A 77 -6.09 9.86 11.26
N VAL A 78 -5.02 10.57 10.89
CA VAL A 78 -4.74 10.98 9.51
C VAL A 78 -4.25 9.77 8.70
N ALA A 79 -3.32 8.99 9.27
CA ALA A 79 -2.83 7.76 8.66
C ALA A 79 -3.98 6.77 8.41
N LEU A 80 -4.86 6.57 9.39
CA LEU A 80 -6.07 5.74 9.23
C LEU A 80 -6.95 6.27 8.09
N GLY A 81 -7.22 7.57 8.02
CA GLY A 81 -8.00 8.16 6.92
C GLY A 81 -7.37 7.93 5.54
N ARG A 82 -6.04 7.92 5.44
CA ARG A 82 -5.32 7.57 4.20
C ARG A 82 -5.49 6.09 3.86
N LEU A 83 -5.36 5.19 4.81
CA LEU A 83 -5.55 3.74 4.59
C LEU A 83 -7.02 3.41 4.23
N GLU A 84 -7.99 4.06 4.86
CA GLU A 84 -9.41 3.95 4.50
C GLU A 84 -9.69 4.44 3.07
N ALA A 85 -9.00 5.50 2.63
CA ALA A 85 -9.08 5.98 1.25
C ALA A 85 -8.49 4.96 0.25
N LEU A 86 -7.38 4.30 0.60
CA LEU A 86 -6.83 3.21 -0.21
C LEU A 86 -7.79 2.02 -0.29
N ALA A 87 -8.33 1.58 0.84
CA ALA A 87 -9.34 0.52 0.91
C ALA A 87 -10.56 0.84 0.03
N ARG A 88 -11.05 2.09 0.07
CA ARG A 88 -12.14 2.55 -0.79
C ARG A 88 -11.78 2.43 -2.28
N LEU A 89 -10.58 2.82 -2.70
CA LEU A 89 -10.13 2.72 -4.09
C LEU A 89 -10.07 1.26 -4.59
N PHE A 90 -9.70 0.32 -3.73
CA PHE A 90 -9.77 -1.12 -4.04
C PHE A 90 -11.21 -1.59 -4.21
N ARG A 91 -12.11 -1.24 -3.28
CA ARG A 91 -13.53 -1.59 -3.34
C ARG A 91 -14.22 -1.03 -4.59
N GLU A 92 -13.95 0.22 -4.95
CA GLU A 92 -14.49 0.87 -6.16
C GLU A 92 -14.10 0.15 -7.46
N ARG A 93 -12.98 -0.59 -7.46
CA ARG A 93 -12.48 -1.37 -8.60
C ARG A 93 -12.75 -2.87 -8.47
N ALA A 94 -13.52 -3.30 -7.46
CA ALA A 94 -13.79 -4.71 -7.16
C ALA A 94 -12.52 -5.57 -7.00
N ILE A 95 -11.44 -4.96 -6.49
CA ILE A 95 -10.19 -5.66 -6.18
C ILE A 95 -10.33 -6.28 -4.78
N THR A 96 -10.05 -7.58 -4.65
CA THR A 96 -9.93 -8.23 -3.33
C THR A 96 -8.60 -7.80 -2.69
N PHE A 97 -8.64 -7.40 -1.42
CA PHE A 97 -7.47 -6.90 -0.71
C PHE A 97 -7.57 -7.17 0.79
N ASP A 98 -6.46 -6.95 1.49
CA ASP A 98 -6.42 -6.57 2.90
C ASP A 98 -5.43 -5.40 3.09
N ILE A 99 -5.53 -4.70 4.20
CA ILE A 99 -4.52 -3.74 4.67
C ILE A 99 -4.36 -3.96 6.17
N ASP A 100 -3.26 -4.59 6.54
CA ASP A 100 -2.81 -4.67 7.92
C ASP A 100 -2.02 -3.42 8.28
N TYR A 101 -2.27 -2.88 9.47
CA TYR A 101 -1.57 -1.70 9.94
C TYR A 101 -1.41 -1.69 11.45
N VAL A 102 -0.33 -1.05 11.91
CA VAL A 102 -0.01 -0.93 13.33
C VAL A 102 0.73 0.37 13.61
N GLU A 103 0.48 0.94 14.78
CA GLU A 103 1.20 2.12 15.27
C GLU A 103 2.50 1.68 15.94
N VAL A 104 3.60 2.34 15.59
CA VAL A 104 4.93 2.08 16.16
C VAL A 104 5.59 3.36 16.67
N ASP A 105 6.50 3.22 17.64
CA ASP A 105 7.35 4.30 18.12
C ASP A 105 8.55 4.55 17.19
N ALA A 106 9.46 5.43 17.62
CA ALA A 106 10.63 5.83 16.83
C ALA A 106 11.61 4.68 16.55
N ASP A 107 11.59 3.65 17.39
CA ASP A 107 12.48 2.50 17.33
C ASP A 107 11.79 1.30 16.64
N GLY A 108 10.55 1.47 16.17
CA GLY A 108 9.74 0.42 15.55
C GLY A 108 9.05 -0.50 16.56
N ASN A 109 8.99 -0.15 17.84
CA ASN A 109 8.25 -0.96 18.81
C ASN A 109 6.75 -0.70 18.66
N LEU A 110 5.96 -1.77 18.74
CA LEU A 110 4.50 -1.70 18.68
C LEU A 110 3.94 -0.86 19.83
N LEU A 111 3.08 0.09 19.50
CA LEU A 111 2.33 0.90 20.46
C LEU A 111 0.91 0.36 20.70
N GLY A 112 0.48 -0.62 19.90
CA GLY A 112 -0.85 -1.24 19.97
C GLY A 112 -0.93 -2.55 19.21
N GLU A 113 -2.15 -3.07 19.09
CA GLU A 113 -2.44 -4.26 18.29
C GLU A 113 -2.54 -3.91 16.81
N GLU A 114 -2.12 -4.85 15.96
CA GLU A 114 -2.34 -4.79 14.52
C GLU A 114 -3.84 -4.87 14.20
N LYS A 115 -4.25 -4.12 13.18
CA LYS A 115 -5.63 -4.02 12.72
C LYS A 115 -5.67 -4.24 11.21
N THR A 116 -6.81 -4.72 10.71
CA THR A 116 -7.00 -5.02 9.29
C THR A 116 -8.16 -4.21 8.70
N LEU A 117 -8.01 -3.74 7.47
CA LEU A 117 -9.10 -3.23 6.62
C LEU A 117 -9.31 -4.21 5.45
N ASP A 118 -10.56 -4.62 5.20
CA ASP A 118 -10.95 -5.57 4.13
C ASP A 118 -12.19 -5.15 3.32
#